data_AF-A0A1K2I8Y6-F1
#
_entry.id   AF-A0A1K2I8Y6-F1
#
_cell.length_a   1.000
_cell.length_b   1.000
_cell.length_c   1.000
_cell.angle_alpha   90.00
_cell.angle_beta   90.00
_cell.angle_gamma   90.00
#
_symmetry.space_group_name_H-M   'P 1'
#
loop_
_entity.id
_entity.type
_entity.pdbx_description
1 polymer ?
#
loop_
_entity_poly.entity_id
_entity_poly.type
_entity_poly.pdbx_seq_one_letter_code
_entity_poly.pdbx_strand_id
1 'polypeptide(L)' 'MKSIYQQYLDNNHITRYQVAKKGHVYQSTLQTVANSKGGTDTISGKILKATGKALGKEPWIVFKELLKLEQTSTD' A
#
# COMPACT_ATOMS: atom_id res chain seq x y z
N MET A 1 -2.18 15.94 2.87
CA MET A 1 -1.11 15.11 2.28
C MET A 1 -1.59 13.66 2.31
N LYS A 2 -1.57 12.96 1.17
CA LYS A 2 -1.99 11.55 1.09
C LYS A 2 -0.92 10.67 1.77
N SER A 3 -1.30 9.59 2.45
CA SER A 3 -0.29 8.65 2.98
C SER A 3 0.49 8.00 1.84
N ILE A 4 1.72 7.53 2.12
CA ILE A 4 2.55 6.79 1.15
C ILE A 4 1.76 5.63 0.55
N TYR A 5 0.99 4.91 1.37
CA TYR A 5 0.16 3.81 0.89
C TYR A 5 -0.91 4.29 -0.10
N GLN A 6 -1.61 5.40 0.21
CA GLN A 6 -2.63 5.91 -0.70
C GLN A 6 -2.02 6.40 -2.03
N GLN A 7 -0.90 7.11 -1.97
CA GLN A 7 -0.18 7.56 -3.16
C GLN A 7 0.27 6.37 -4.03
N TYR A 8 0.77 5.31 -3.41
CA TYR A 8 1.18 4.11 -4.11
C TYR A 8 0.02 3.43 -4.85
N LEU A 9 -1.16 3.34 -4.22
CA LEU A 9 -2.35 2.81 -4.87
C LEU A 9 -2.78 3.67 -6.07
N ASP A 10 -2.76 5.00 -5.90
CA ASP A 10 -3.09 5.95 -6.96
C ASP A 10 -2.14 5.81 -8.16
N ASN A 11 -0.83 5.71 -7.91
CA ASN A 11 0.20 5.54 -8.94
C ASN A 11 0.09 4.23 -9.71
N ASN A 12 -0.47 3.18 -9.10
CA ASN A 12 -0.70 1.89 -9.75
C ASN A 12 -2.15 1.76 -10.28
N HIS A 13 -2.94 2.83 -10.25
CA HIS A 13 -4.34 2.87 -10.71
C HIS A 13 -5.22 1.77 -10.10
N ILE A 14 -5.01 1.46 -8.81
CA ILE A 14 -5.83 0.50 -8.06
C ILE A 14 -6.45 1.14 -6.84
N THR A 15 -7.57 0.57 -6.41
CA THR A 15 -8.34 1.01 -5.25
C THR A 15 -8.12 0.08 -4.06
N ARG A 16 -8.37 0.60 -2.85
CA ARG A 16 -8.44 -0.22 -1.63
C ARG A 16 -9.47 -1.35 -1.79
N TYR A 17 -10.56 -1.11 -2.52
CA TYR A 17 -11.56 -2.14 -2.88
C TYR A 17 -10.94 -3.34 -3.60
N GLN A 18 -10.16 -3.08 -4.66
CA GLN A 18 -9.49 -4.13 -5.42
C GLN A 18 -8.47 -4.89 -4.55
N VAL A 19 -7.73 -4.18 -3.69
CA VAL A 19 -6.78 -4.81 -2.76
C VAL A 19 -7.49 -5.74 -1.77
N ALA A 20 -8.58 -5.30 -1.13
CA ALA A 20 -9.32 -6.16 -0.22
C ALA A 20 -9.92 -7.38 -0.90
N LYS A 21 -10.55 -7.19 -2.07
CA LYS A 21 -11.24 -8.25 -2.82
C LYS A 21 -10.28 -9.37 -3.23
N LYS A 22 -9.08 -9.01 -3.71
CA LYS A 22 -8.06 -9.99 -4.13
C LYS A 22 -7.18 -10.49 -2.99
N GLY A 23 -6.98 -9.66 -1.98
CA GLY A 23 -6.00 -9.87 -0.92
C GLY A 23 -6.53 -10.47 0.39
N HIS A 24 -7.86 -10.57 0.55
CA HIS A 24 -8.52 -11.02 1.78
C HIS A 24 -8.10 -10.19 3.01
N VAL A 25 -8.05 -8.87 2.83
CA VAL A 25 -7.82 -7.88 3.89
C VAL A 25 -9.05 -7.00 4.01
N TYR A 26 -9.45 -6.66 5.23
CA TYR A 26 -10.62 -5.81 5.44
C TYR A 26 -10.39 -4.39 4.90
N GLN A 27 -11.46 -3.79 4.36
CA GLN A 27 -11.43 -2.38 3.92
C GLN A 27 -10.99 -1.43 5.02
N SER A 28 -11.47 -1.65 6.25
CA SER A 28 -11.13 -0.82 7.41
C SER A 28 -9.63 -0.82 7.69
N THR A 29 -8.96 -1.97 7.59
CA THR A 29 -7.50 -2.09 7.73
C THR A 29 -6.77 -1.25 6.68
N LEU A 30 -7.19 -1.34 5.42
CA LEU A 30 -6.59 -0.56 4.33
C LEU A 30 -6.86 0.94 4.50
N GLN A 31 -8.03 1.30 5.02
CA GLN A 31 -8.39 2.69 5.32
C GLN A 31 -7.53 3.28 6.42
N THR A 32 -7.25 2.53 7.49
CA THR A 32 -6.34 2.96 8.57
C THR A 32 -4.95 3.27 8.02
N VAL A 33 -4.40 2.42 7.17
CA VAL A 33 -3.06 2.62 6.59
C VAL A 33 -3.06 3.75 5.54
N ALA A 34 -4.13 3.90 4.76
CA ALA A 34 -4.29 5.01 3.83
C ALA A 34 -4.41 6.39 4.51
N ASN A 35 -4.82 6.41 5.79
CA ASN A 35 -4.91 7.62 6.61
C ASN A 35 -3.71 7.82 7.54
N SER A 36 -2.80 6.85 7.61
CA SER A 36 -1.64 6.88 8.49
C SER A 36 -0.60 7.91 8.04
N LYS A 37 0.10 8.52 9.01
CA LYS A 37 1.27 9.39 8.78
C LYS A 37 2.61 8.67 9.01
N GLY A 38 2.61 7.45 9.55
CA GLY A 38 3.84 6.72 9.87
C GLY A 38 4.41 5.95 8.68
N GLY A 39 4.17 6.40 7.45
CA GLY A 39 4.94 5.91 6.32
C GLY A 39 4.85 4.41 6.05
N THR A 40 5.97 3.83 5.61
CA THR A 40 6.09 2.39 5.36
C THR A 40 6.04 1.53 6.64
N ASP A 41 6.41 2.08 7.79
CA ASP A 41 6.38 1.38 9.09
C ASP A 41 4.96 0.94 9.48
N THR A 42 3.93 1.60 8.94
CA THR A 42 2.53 1.26 9.21
C THR A 42 1.97 0.15 8.30
N ILE A 43 2.76 -0.34 7.35
CA ILE A 43 2.33 -1.30 6.32
C ILE A 43 2.79 -2.70 6.69
N SER A 44 1.89 -3.48 7.28
CA SER A 44 2.19 -4.88 7.63
C SER A 44 2.43 -5.79 6.41
N GLY A 45 3.16 -6.89 6.61
CA GLY A 45 3.37 -7.93 5.59
C GLY A 45 2.08 -8.49 4.98
N LYS A 46 0.97 -8.50 5.73
CA LYS A 46 -0.35 -8.91 5.22
C LYS A 46 -0.85 -7.93 4.15
N ILE A 47 -0.68 -6.62 4.36
CA ILE A 47 -1.07 -5.59 3.41
C ILE A 47 -0.17 -5.63 2.17
N LEU A 48 1.13 -5.85 2.34
CA LEU A 48 2.06 -6.03 1.23
C LEU A 48 1.66 -7.22 0.36
N LYS A 49 1.34 -8.37 0.97
CA LYS A 49 0.86 -9.56 0.25
C LYS A 49 -0.45 -9.33 -0.48
N ALA A 50 -1.42 -8.67 0.17
CA ALA A 50 -2.70 -8.33 -0.43
C ALA A 50 -2.57 -7.39 -1.63
N THR A 51 -1.72 -6.37 -1.49
CA THR A 51 -1.44 -5.38 -2.54
C THR A 51 -0.70 -6.04 -3.70
N GLY A 52 0.27 -6.90 -3.41
CA GLY A 52 0.98 -7.71 -4.41
C GLY A 52 0.03 -8.59 -5.22
N LYS A 53 -0.86 -9.33 -4.56
CA LYS A 53 -1.93 -10.09 -5.24
C LYS A 53 -2.80 -9.22 -6.14
N ALA A 54 -3.09 -7.98 -5.74
CA ALA A 54 -3.91 -7.08 -6.53
C ALA A 54 -3.25 -6.67 -7.85
N LEU A 55 -1.92 -6.46 -7.78
CA LEU A 55 -1.06 -6.00 -8.86
C LEU A 55 -0.36 -7.10 -9.66
N GLY A 56 -0.45 -8.37 -9.22
CA GLY A 56 0.34 -9.46 -9.80
C GLY A 56 1.84 -9.34 -9.49
N LYS A 57 2.19 -8.78 -8.33
CA LYS A 57 3.57 -8.57 -7.88
C LYS A 57 3.87 -9.36 -6.60
N GLU A 58 5.12 -9.74 -6.42
CA GLU A 58 5.60 -10.30 -5.15
C GLU A 58 5.56 -9.25 -4.03
N PRO A 59 5.32 -9.63 -2.76
CA PRO A 59 5.19 -8.68 -1.66
C PRO A 59 6.45 -7.82 -1.45
N TRP A 60 7.64 -8.39 -1.68
CA TRP A 60 8.88 -7.65 -1.52
C TRP A 60 8.99 -6.51 -2.54
N ILE A 61 8.56 -6.74 -3.79
CA ILE A 61 8.58 -5.73 -4.87
C ILE A 61 7.74 -4.53 -4.44
N VAL A 62 6.53 -4.79 -3.94
CA VAL A 62 5.63 -3.76 -3.41
C VAL A 62 6.32 -2.96 -2.30
N PHE A 63 6.99 -3.64 -1.36
CA PHE A 63 7.70 -2.98 -0.28
C PHE A 63 8.84 -2.08 -0.77
N LYS A 64 9.68 -2.54 -1.70
CA LYS A 64 10.76 -1.70 -2.25
C LYS A 64 10.23 -0.49 -3.02
N GLU A 65 9.13 -0.63 -3.77
CA GLU A 65 8.50 0.50 -4.45
C GLU A 65 7.92 1.52 -3.46
N LEU A 66 7.32 1.07 -2.36
CA LEU A 66 6.83 1.93 -1.29
C LEU A 66 7.96 2.69 -0.58
N LEU A 67 9.07 2.03 -0.27
CA LEU A 67 10.27 2.66 0.31
C LEU A 67 10.84 3.75 -0.61
N LYS A 68 10.90 3.48 -1.92
CA LYS A 68 11.35 4.46 -2.90
C LYS A 68 10.43 5.68 -2.95
N LEU A 69 9.11 5.46 -2.93
CA LEU A 69 8.12 6.53 -2.93
C LEU A 69 8.22 7.41 -1.67
N GLU A 70 8.46 6.80 -0.52
CA GLU A 70 8.66 7.50 0.76
C GLU A 70 9.90 8.40 0.74
N GLN A 71 11.02 7.90 0.23
CA GLN A 71 12.25 8.69 0.08
C GLN A 71 12.02 9.93 -0.80
N THR A 72 11.39 9.75 -1.96
CA THR A 72 11.10 10.88 -2.88
C THR A 72 10.06 11.88 -2.37
N SER A 73 9.32 11.53 -1.31
CA SER A 73 8.33 12.43 -0.70
C SER A 73 8.90 13.26 0.45
N THR A 74 10.13 12.97 0.87
CA THR A 74 10.82 13.62 2.00
C THR A 74 11.88 14.62 1.54
N ASP A 75 12.24 14.60 0.25
CA ASP A 75 13.02 15.64 -0.44
C ASP A 75 12.15 16.81 -0.90
#